data_AF-A0A093LV24-F1
#
_entry.id   AF-A0A093LV24-F1
#
_cell.length_a   1.000
_cell.length_b   1.000
_cell.length_c   1.000
_cell.angle_alpha   90.00
_cell.angle_beta   90.00
_cell.angle_gamma   90.00
#
_symmetry.space_group_name_H-M   'P 1'
#
loop_
_entity.id
_entity.type
_entity.pdbx_description
1 polymer ?
#
loop_
_entity_poly.entity_id
_entity_poly.type
_entity_poly.pdbx_seq_one_letter_code
_entity_poly.pdbx_strand_id
1 'polypeptide(L)'
;ETQRSYFNISEGRVLPKTTGKPSAHLTLRPQSLAQDGESGTLLGHRTIHSHLQNITYRDGRLRVNQAGKYYVYSQIYFRYPSDGASARVSVPQLVQCINWKTSYSQPILLLKGVGTKCWAPEADYGLHALYQGGLFELKAGDELFVSVSSLAIN
;
A
#
# COMPACT_ATOMS: atom_id res chain seq x y z
N GLU A 1 -2.76 64.82 -3.35
CA GLU A 1 -1.79 63.99 -4.08
C GLU A 1 -0.38 64.44 -3.79
N THR A 2 0.44 63.62 -3.11
CA THR A 2 1.83 63.37 -3.51
C THR A 2 2.37 62.16 -2.74
N GLN A 3 2.95 61.25 -3.51
CA GLN A 3 3.28 59.86 -3.21
C GLN A 3 4.58 59.76 -2.41
N ARG A 4 4.53 59.15 -1.21
CA ARG A 4 5.72 58.77 -0.43
C ARG A 4 6.25 57.44 -0.98
N SER A 5 7.32 57.53 -1.77
CA SER A 5 8.17 56.39 -2.12
C SER A 5 9.07 56.05 -0.93
N TYR A 6 8.75 54.99 -0.21
CA TYR A 6 9.71 54.29 0.65
C TYR A 6 9.88 52.88 0.09
N PHE A 7 11.00 52.64 -0.60
CA PHE A 7 11.50 51.29 -0.83
C PHE A 7 11.91 50.72 0.52
N ASN A 8 11.32 49.59 0.91
CA ASN A 8 11.76 48.85 2.09
C ASN A 8 12.00 47.38 1.71
N ILE A 9 13.27 47.02 1.75
CA ILE A 9 13.80 45.68 1.50
C ILE A 9 13.39 44.83 2.70
N SER A 10 12.47 43.89 2.47
CA SER A 10 12.39 42.70 3.32
C SER A 10 12.66 41.51 2.42
N GLU A 11 13.88 41.00 2.50
CA GLU A 11 14.19 39.66 2.06
C GLU A 11 13.26 38.71 2.80
N GLY A 12 12.20 38.29 2.13
CA GLY A 12 11.41 37.15 2.54
C GLY A 12 12.32 35.94 2.47
N ARG A 13 13.02 35.65 3.57
CA ARG A 13 13.63 34.34 3.81
C ARG A 13 12.50 33.35 3.64
N VAL A 14 12.46 32.67 2.50
CA VAL A 14 11.52 31.59 2.23
C VAL A 14 11.79 30.55 3.30
N LEU A 15 10.92 30.52 4.31
CA LEU A 15 10.89 29.47 5.31
C LEU A 15 10.88 28.17 4.51
N PRO A 16 11.83 27.23 4.73
CA PRO A 16 11.77 25.96 4.04
C PRO A 16 10.39 25.39 4.32
N LYS A 17 9.63 25.08 3.25
CA LYS A 17 8.31 24.46 3.33
C LYS A 17 8.38 23.44 4.46
N THR A 18 7.62 23.66 5.52
CA THR A 18 7.53 22.67 6.60
C THR A 18 7.09 21.39 5.92
N THR A 19 8.01 20.44 5.78
CA THR A 19 7.72 19.14 5.20
C THR A 19 6.71 18.52 6.16
N GLY A 20 5.43 18.51 5.77
CA GLY A 20 4.35 17.95 6.57
C GLY A 20 4.70 16.54 7.04
N LYS A 21 4.09 16.11 8.16
CA LYS A 21 4.38 14.82 8.80
C LYS A 21 4.42 13.69 7.76
N PRO A 22 5.44 12.79 7.82
CA PRO A 22 5.54 11.68 6.89
C PRO A 22 4.26 10.86 6.83
N SER A 23 3.70 10.67 5.63
CA SER A 23 2.51 9.86 5.41
C SER A 23 2.42 9.39 3.96
N ALA A 24 1.74 8.27 3.78
CA ALA A 24 1.46 7.71 2.46
C ALA A 24 0.11 7.02 2.49
N HIS A 25 -0.63 7.13 1.39
CA HIS A 25 -1.77 6.29 1.08
C HIS A 25 -1.70 5.93 -0.39
N LEU A 26 -1.72 4.63 -0.69
CA LEU A 26 -1.61 4.11 -2.04
C LEU A 26 -2.83 3.25 -2.34
N THR A 27 -3.36 3.39 -3.55
CA THR A 27 -4.44 2.56 -4.07
C THR A 27 -3.94 1.79 -5.29
N LEU A 28 -4.49 0.58 -5.48
CA LEU A 28 -4.22 -0.23 -6.66
C LEU A 28 -4.90 0.42 -7.88
N ARG A 29 -4.20 0.50 -9.01
CA ARG A 29 -4.90 0.68 -10.29
C ARG A 29 -5.37 -0.68 -10.79
N PRO A 30 -6.61 -0.79 -11.30
CA PRO A 30 -7.00 -1.94 -12.10
C PRO A 30 -6.08 -1.99 -13.31
N GLN A 31 -5.14 -2.93 -13.34
CA GLN A 31 -4.38 -3.24 -14.55
C GLN A 31 -5.33 -4.04 -15.44
N SER A 32 -5.59 -3.54 -16.66
CA SER A 32 -6.22 -4.35 -17.71
C SER A 32 -5.51 -5.70 -17.73
N LEU A 33 -6.25 -6.77 -17.44
CA LEU A 33 -5.81 -8.16 -17.32
C LEU A 33 -4.61 -8.45 -18.24
N ALA A 34 -3.39 -8.27 -17.73
CA ALA A 34 -2.21 -8.81 -18.36
C ALA A 34 -2.26 -10.31 -18.05
N GLN A 35 -2.20 -11.14 -19.08
CA GLN A 35 -2.33 -12.60 -19.02
C GLN A 35 -1.18 -13.31 -18.28
N ASP A 36 -0.41 -12.59 -17.47
CA ASP A 36 0.70 -13.14 -16.70
C ASP A 36 0.46 -12.79 -15.24
N GLY A 37 0.55 -13.79 -14.37
CA GLY A 37 0.10 -13.79 -12.98
C GLY A 37 0.87 -12.87 -12.02
N GLU A 38 1.16 -11.63 -12.41
CA GLU A 38 1.76 -10.62 -11.56
C GLU A 38 0.72 -9.66 -10.95
N SER A 39 0.89 -9.51 -9.64
CA SER A 39 0.12 -8.69 -8.71
C SER A 39 0.02 -7.22 -9.17
N GLY A 40 -1.17 -6.64 -9.04
CA GLY A 40 -1.48 -5.28 -9.51
C GLY A 40 -0.50 -4.21 -9.01
N THR A 41 -0.19 -3.24 -9.89
CA THR A 41 0.72 -2.14 -9.61
C THR A 41 0.07 -1.08 -8.70
N LEU A 42 0.64 -0.78 -7.53
CA LEU A 42 0.23 0.36 -6.70
C LEU A 42 0.84 1.65 -7.27
N LEU A 43 0.11 2.77 -7.18
CA LEU A 43 0.62 4.05 -7.69
C LEU A 43 0.95 5.02 -6.58
N GLY A 44 2.21 5.46 -6.57
CA GLY A 44 2.68 6.64 -5.85
C GLY A 44 2.28 7.99 -6.47
N HIS A 45 1.54 7.99 -7.58
CA HIS A 45 1.12 9.23 -8.25
C HIS A 45 -0.12 9.82 -7.58
N ARG A 46 -0.15 11.15 -7.38
CA ARG A 46 -1.24 11.90 -6.73
C ARG A 46 -2.57 11.70 -7.48
N THR A 47 -3.42 10.81 -7.01
CA THR A 47 -4.84 10.78 -7.35
C THR A 47 -5.63 11.40 -6.20
N ILE A 48 -6.95 11.60 -6.35
CA ILE A 48 -7.80 12.09 -5.25
C ILE A 48 -7.67 11.21 -4.00
N HIS A 49 -7.36 9.91 -4.20
CA HIS A 49 -7.28 8.90 -3.15
C HIS A 49 -5.87 8.30 -3.00
N SER A 50 -4.81 8.99 -3.44
CA SER A 50 -3.44 8.52 -3.19
C SER A 50 -2.47 9.69 -3.01
N HIS A 51 -1.58 9.57 -2.03
CA HIS A 51 -0.58 10.60 -1.75
C HIS A 51 0.71 10.01 -1.17
N LEU A 52 1.79 10.76 -1.34
CA LEU A 52 3.09 10.52 -0.73
C LEU A 52 3.59 11.84 -0.15
N GLN A 53 3.90 11.84 1.14
CA GLN A 53 4.41 12.98 1.88
C GLN A 53 5.61 12.51 2.68
N ASN A 54 6.82 12.95 2.33
CA ASN A 54 8.07 12.53 2.96
C ASN A 54 8.25 10.99 3.11
N ILE A 55 7.71 10.24 2.14
CA ILE A 55 7.85 8.79 1.95
C ILE A 55 8.02 8.59 0.44
N THR A 56 8.90 7.67 0.03
CA THR A 56 9.10 7.35 -1.39
C THR A 56 8.44 6.02 -1.75
N TYR A 57 8.04 5.87 -3.01
CA TYR A 57 7.48 4.62 -3.52
C TYR A 57 8.21 4.22 -4.81
N ARG A 58 8.72 3.00 -4.86
CA ARG A 58 9.43 2.44 -6.00
C ARG A 58 9.30 0.92 -6.02
N ASP A 59 9.05 0.34 -7.19
CA ASP A 59 9.08 -1.12 -7.42
C ASP A 59 8.26 -1.93 -6.40
N GLY A 60 7.01 -1.51 -6.14
CA GLY A 60 6.14 -2.23 -5.17
C GLY A 60 6.33 -1.83 -3.71
N ARG A 61 7.31 -0.97 -3.39
CA ARG A 61 7.80 -0.76 -2.01
C ARG A 61 7.66 0.70 -1.57
N LEU A 62 7.13 0.91 -0.38
CA LEU A 62 7.20 2.18 0.34
C LEU A 62 8.51 2.25 1.11
N ARG A 63 9.31 3.29 0.90
CA ARG A 63 10.57 3.52 1.61
C ARG A 63 10.45 4.72 2.54
N VAL A 64 10.76 4.49 3.81
CA VAL A 64 10.71 5.47 4.88
C VAL A 64 11.89 6.43 4.74
N ASN A 65 11.62 7.74 4.69
CA ASN A 65 12.69 8.74 4.59
C ASN A 65 13.11 9.32 5.94
N GLN A 66 12.26 9.17 6.97
CA GLN A 66 12.47 9.74 8.30
C GLN A 66 12.14 8.70 9.38
N ALA A 67 13.03 8.47 10.35
CA ALA A 67 12.76 7.53 11.42
C ALA A 67 11.59 7.98 12.33
N GLY A 68 10.83 7.03 12.86
CA GLY A 68 9.71 7.32 13.75
C GLY A 68 8.78 6.13 13.99
N LYS A 69 7.69 6.39 14.74
CA LYS A 69 6.59 5.44 14.94
C LYS A 69 5.54 5.66 13.85
N TYR A 70 5.28 4.62 13.06
CA TYR A 70 4.36 4.64 11.93
C TYR A 70 3.21 3.67 12.17
N TYR A 71 1.98 4.14 11.95
CA TYR A 71 0.84 3.25 11.81
C TYR A 71 0.80 2.74 10.37
N VAL A 72 1.02 1.45 10.19
CA VAL A 72 1.04 0.78 8.89
C VAL A 72 -0.26 0.00 8.76
N TYR A 73 -0.95 0.15 7.63
CA TYR A 73 -2.17 -0.58 7.33
C TYR A 73 -2.22 -0.99 5.86
N SER A 74 -3.04 -1.99 5.57
CA SER A 74 -3.36 -2.39 4.21
C SER A 74 -4.73 -3.03 4.16
N GLN A 75 -5.50 -2.68 3.13
CA GLN A 75 -6.75 -3.33 2.79
C GLN A 75 -6.62 -4.02 1.43
N ILE A 76 -6.94 -5.31 1.37
CA ILE A 76 -7.01 -6.07 0.12
C ILE A 76 -8.41 -6.63 -0.04
N TYR A 77 -8.93 -6.51 -1.26
CA TYR A 77 -10.23 -7.04 -1.64
C TYR A 77 -10.05 -8.22 -2.60
N PHE A 78 -10.32 -9.43 -2.10
CA PHE A 78 -10.30 -10.65 -2.89
C PHE A 78 -11.69 -10.86 -3.51
N ARG A 79 -11.70 -11.06 -4.84
CA ARG A 79 -12.86 -11.50 -5.60
C ARG A 79 -12.48 -12.79 -6.32
N TYR A 80 -13.27 -13.84 -6.12
CA TYR A 80 -13.05 -15.14 -6.76
C TYR A 80 -14.38 -15.71 -7.29
N PRO A 81 -14.35 -16.40 -8.45
CA PRO A 81 -15.53 -17.05 -9.00
C PRO A 81 -15.97 -18.25 -8.15
N SER A 82 -17.22 -18.69 -8.33
CA SER A 82 -17.66 -20.00 -7.84
C SER A 82 -16.80 -21.11 -8.45
N ASP A 83 -16.55 -22.18 -7.68
CA ASP A 83 -15.97 -23.38 -8.28
C ASP A 83 -17.08 -24.12 -9.04
N GLY A 84 -16.88 -24.34 -10.34
CA GLY A 84 -17.74 -25.27 -11.09
C GLY A 84 -17.68 -26.66 -10.46
N ALA A 85 -18.74 -27.47 -10.64
CA ALA A 85 -18.99 -28.76 -9.98
C ALA A 85 -17.88 -29.84 -10.08
N SER A 86 -16.74 -29.55 -10.71
CA SER A 86 -15.61 -30.46 -10.95
C SER A 86 -14.25 -29.95 -10.46
N ALA A 87 -14.15 -28.81 -9.76
CA ALA A 87 -12.87 -28.31 -9.25
C ALA A 87 -12.38 -29.12 -8.05
N ARG A 88 -11.21 -29.76 -8.16
CA ARG A 88 -10.60 -30.52 -7.06
C ARG A 88 -10.20 -29.58 -5.91
N VAL A 89 -10.39 -30.09 -4.70
CA VAL A 89 -10.27 -29.45 -3.39
C VAL A 89 -8.83 -29.00 -3.09
N SER A 90 -8.44 -27.81 -3.55
CA SER A 90 -7.46 -27.00 -2.82
C SER A 90 -8.20 -25.84 -2.20
N VAL A 91 -8.24 -25.76 -0.86
CA VAL A 91 -8.88 -24.62 -0.18
C VAL A 91 -8.03 -23.38 -0.45
N PRO A 92 -8.47 -22.40 -1.26
CA PRO A 92 -7.67 -21.21 -1.48
C PRO A 92 -7.66 -20.43 -0.16
N GLN A 93 -6.50 -20.40 0.49
CA GLN A 93 -6.28 -19.50 1.61
C GLN A 93 -6.08 -18.11 1.03
N LEU A 94 -6.91 -17.16 1.48
CA LEU A 94 -6.77 -15.75 1.15
C LEU A 94 -5.78 -15.17 2.15
N VAL A 95 -4.55 -14.96 1.74
CA VAL A 95 -3.48 -14.50 2.63
C VAL A 95 -3.06 -13.11 2.20
N GLN A 96 -2.95 -12.21 3.16
CA GLN A 96 -2.36 -10.89 2.99
C GLN A 96 -1.26 -10.72 4.04
N CYS A 97 -0.06 -10.38 3.59
CA CYS A 97 1.10 -10.14 4.44
C CYS A 97 1.61 -8.71 4.25
N ILE A 98 1.85 -8.01 5.34
CA ILE A 98 2.61 -6.76 5.37
C ILE A 98 4.03 -7.13 5.78
N ASN A 99 4.99 -6.87 4.89
CA ASN A 99 6.39 -7.24 5.07
C ASN A 99 7.24 -5.97 5.22
N TRP A 100 8.30 -6.10 6.01
CA TRP A 100 9.29 -5.09 6.28
C TRP A 100 10.66 -5.59 5.85
N LYS A 101 11.44 -4.74 5.20
CA LYS A 101 12.82 -5.03 4.80
C LYS A 101 13.72 -3.90 5.27
N THR A 102 14.80 -4.26 5.95
CA THR A 102 15.89 -3.34 6.28
C THR A 102 16.95 -3.39 5.18
N SER A 103 17.87 -2.44 5.17
CA SER A 103 18.97 -2.37 4.19
C SER A 103 19.86 -3.62 4.12
N TYR A 104 19.88 -4.47 5.15
CA TYR A 104 20.83 -5.59 5.27
C TYR A 104 20.19 -6.95 5.60
N SER A 105 18.86 -7.05 5.59
CA SER A 105 18.16 -8.27 6.01
C SER A 105 17.29 -8.88 4.91
N GLN A 106 17.01 -10.17 5.06
CA GLN A 106 15.84 -10.77 4.44
C GLN A 106 14.56 -10.06 4.91
N PRO A 107 13.48 -10.09 4.11
CA PRO A 107 12.20 -9.54 4.54
C PRO A 107 11.68 -10.21 5.82
N ILE A 108 11.15 -9.40 6.72
CA ILE A 108 10.53 -9.77 8.00
C ILE A 108 9.03 -9.56 7.87
N LEU A 109 8.24 -10.57 8.25
CA LEU A 109 6.78 -10.47 8.29
C LEU A 109 6.35 -9.63 9.49
N LEU A 110 5.59 -8.55 9.26
CA LEU A 110 5.02 -7.72 10.33
C LEU A 110 3.62 -8.15 10.72
N LEU A 111 2.74 -8.30 9.73
CA LEU A 111 1.33 -8.62 9.93
C LEU A 111 0.88 -9.63 8.88
N LYS A 112 0.06 -10.59 9.30
CA LYS A 112 -0.54 -11.61 8.43
C LYS A 112 -2.03 -11.70 8.72
N GLY A 113 -2.82 -11.54 7.67
CA GLY A 113 -4.26 -11.76 7.65
C GLY A 113 -4.55 -12.99 6.81
N VAL A 114 -5.44 -13.86 7.31
CA VAL A 114 -5.86 -15.07 6.61
C VAL A 114 -7.37 -15.16 6.61
N GLY A 115 -7.96 -15.35 5.44
CA GLY A 115 -9.35 -15.71 5.24
C GLY A 115 -9.46 -17.06 4.55
N THR A 116 -10.58 -17.74 4.74
CA THR A 116 -10.92 -18.97 4.03
C THR A 116 -12.11 -18.71 3.09
N LYS A 117 -12.10 -19.38 1.94
CA LYS A 117 -13.22 -19.38 1.00
C LYS A 117 -14.46 -20.00 1.66
N CYS A 118 -15.64 -19.41 1.40
CA CYS A 118 -16.93 -20.03 1.72
C CYS A 118 -17.26 -21.10 0.67
N TRP A 119 -17.68 -22.29 1.11
CA TRP A 119 -17.92 -23.47 0.27
C TRP A 119 -19.39 -23.73 -0.04
N ALA A 120 -20.27 -22.74 0.18
CA ALA A 120 -21.69 -22.91 -0.15
C ALA A 120 -21.83 -23.22 -1.65
N PRO A 121 -22.40 -24.39 -2.03
CA PRO A 121 -22.53 -24.80 -3.43
C PRO A 121 -23.31 -23.80 -4.30
N GLU A 122 -24.15 -22.99 -3.66
CA GLU A 122 -25.01 -22.00 -4.31
C GLU A 122 -24.35 -20.61 -4.43
N ALA A 123 -23.11 -20.44 -3.96
CA ALA A 123 -22.44 -19.14 -4.03
C ALA A 123 -21.90 -18.87 -5.45
N ASP A 124 -22.47 -17.90 -6.16
CA ASP A 124 -22.05 -17.50 -7.52
C ASP A 124 -20.62 -16.92 -7.57
N TYR A 125 -20.21 -16.24 -6.50
CA TYR A 125 -18.87 -15.68 -6.33
C TYR A 125 -18.61 -15.42 -4.84
N GLY A 126 -17.34 -15.27 -4.47
CA GLY A 126 -16.96 -14.83 -3.13
C GLY A 126 -16.27 -13.47 -3.15
N LEU A 127 -16.61 -12.67 -2.14
CA LEU A 127 -16.00 -11.38 -1.86
C LEU A 127 -15.42 -11.44 -0.45
N HIS A 128 -14.16 -11.09 -0.30
CA HIS A 128 -13.51 -11.07 1.00
C HIS A 128 -12.58 -9.88 1.12
N ALA A 129 -12.84 -9.02 2.11
CA ALA A 129 -11.99 -7.89 2.44
C ALA A 129 -11.11 -8.25 3.65
N LEU A 130 -9.79 -8.17 3.49
CA LEU A 130 -8.85 -8.25 4.59
C LEU A 130 -8.29 -6.85 4.86
N TYR A 131 -8.58 -6.33 6.05
CA TYR A 131 -7.99 -5.10 6.58
C TYR A 131 -7.19 -5.44 7.84
N GLN A 132 -5.96 -4.97 7.90
CA GLN A 132 -5.11 -5.10 9.07
C GLN A 132 -4.17 -3.90 9.18
N GLY A 133 -3.75 -3.59 10.40
CA GLY A 133 -2.78 -2.54 10.66
C GLY A 133 -2.20 -2.59 12.07
N GLY A 134 -1.07 -1.92 12.27
CA GLY A 134 -0.32 -1.92 13.52
C GLY A 134 0.68 -0.76 13.58
N LEU A 135 1.16 -0.47 14.80
CA LEU A 135 2.15 0.58 15.04
C LEU A 135 3.56 -0.04 15.10
N PHE A 136 4.49 0.47 14.30
CA PHE A 136 5.86 -0.02 14.20
C PHE A 136 6.88 1.12 14.29
N GLU A 137 8.02 0.85 14.92
CA GLU A 137 9.19 1.74 14.85
C GLU A 137 9.97 1.45 13.58
N LEU A 138 10.08 2.44 12.70
CA LEU A 138 10.77 2.33 11.41
C LEU A 138 11.92 3.33 11.32
N LYS A 139 12.99 2.92 10.65
CA LYS A 139 14.18 3.74 10.41
C LYS A 139 14.18 4.31 9.01
N ALA A 140 14.92 5.40 8.81
CA ALA A 140 15.15 5.91 7.46
C ALA A 140 15.87 4.84 6.62
N GLY A 141 15.33 4.58 5.43
CA GLY A 141 15.80 3.52 4.52
C GLY A 141 15.04 2.20 4.63
N ASP A 142 14.22 2.00 5.67
CA ASP A 142 13.38 0.81 5.77
C ASP A 142 12.31 0.79 4.68
N GLU A 143 12.01 -0.41 4.18
CA GLU A 143 11.05 -0.64 3.11
C GLU A 143 9.87 -1.49 3.59
N LEU A 144 8.66 -1.11 3.19
CA LEU A 144 7.42 -1.82 3.45
C LEU A 144 6.80 -2.25 2.12
N PHE A 145 6.24 -3.45 2.09
CA PHE A 145 5.51 -3.96 0.93
C PHE A 145 4.47 -5.01 1.33
N VAL A 146 3.46 -5.15 0.49
CA VAL A 146 2.37 -6.11 0.69
C VAL A 146 2.55 -7.28 -0.26
N SER A 147 2.38 -8.50 0.25
CA SER A 147 2.24 -9.70 -0.58
C SER A 147 0.89 -10.37 -0.30
N VAL A 148 0.33 -11.02 -1.31
CA VAL A 148 -0.95 -11.71 -1.22
C VAL A 148 -0.82 -13.12 -1.78
N SER A 149 -1.68 -14.05 -1.35
CA SER A 149 -1.77 -15.36 -2.00
C SER A 149 -2.26 -15.21 -3.44
N SER A 150 -1.72 -16.05 -4.33
CA SER A 150 -2.27 -16.18 -5.68
C SER A 150 -3.62 -16.88 -5.60
N LEU A 151 -4.61 -16.33 -6.30
CA LEU A 151 -5.88 -17.01 -6.56
C LEU A 151 -5.81 -17.89 -7.82
N ALA A 152 -4.69 -17.87 -8.56
CA ALA A 152 -4.52 -18.70 -9.74
C ALA A 152 -4.41 -20.17 -9.29
N ILE A 153 -5.39 -20.96 -9.69
CA ILE A 153 -5.32 -22.42 -9.67
C ILE A 153 -4.56 -22.78 -10.96
N ASN A 154 -3.35 -23.33 -10.82
CA ASN A 154 -2.63 -23.95 -11.95
C ASN A 154 -3.29 -25.28 -12.32
#